data_AF-A0ABD2T1E4-F1
#
_entry.id   AF-A0ABD2T1E4-F1
#
_cell.length_a   1.000
_cell.length_b   1.000
_cell.length_c   1.000
_cell.angle_alpha   90.00
_cell.angle_beta   90.00
_cell.angle_gamma   90.00
#
_symmetry.space_group_name_H-M   'P 1'
#
loop_
_entity.id
_entity.type
_entity.pdbx_description
1 polymer ?
#
loop_
_entity_poly.entity_id
_entity_poly.type
_entity_poly.pdbx_seq_one_letter_code
_entity_poly.pdbx_strand_id
1 'polypeptide(L)'
;MLEGTIVSVPDNRARKHPRGDTIQIDTKDILFICGGAFVGLEKTISERRQDSSIGFGAPVRTNMRVGGLTDAVVTSSLLESVESDDLTSYGLIPEFVGRFPVLVSLSSLDVDQLVQVLTEPKNALCKQYKQMFNLNNVKLQFTKNALRLIAEKAIAKNTGARGLRSILESILTEAMFEVPGSKPGEESIEVVLVDEEAVGTADTIGCGAKILRGSSGLENISPTTGSSMTMEKKEATKEDLDSESEDPAGALSL
;
A
#
# COMPACT_ATOMS: atom_id res chain seq x y z
N MET A 1 8.20 -11.17 -30.48
CA MET A 1 8.39 -9.96 -29.64
C MET A 1 9.12 -10.30 -28.34
N LEU A 2 8.64 -11.27 -27.55
CA LEU A 2 9.20 -11.65 -26.24
C LEU A 2 10.51 -12.46 -26.28
N GLU A 3 11.12 -12.64 -27.44
CA GLU A 3 12.34 -13.44 -27.60
C GLU A 3 13.15 -12.84 -28.73
N GLY A 4 14.22 -12.11 -28.36
CA GLY A 4 15.32 -11.67 -29.22
C GLY A 4 14.98 -11.49 -30.70
N THR A 5 14.01 -10.62 -30.98
CA THR A 5 13.59 -10.35 -32.35
C THR A 5 13.96 -8.91 -32.68
N ILE A 6 14.48 -8.68 -33.88
CA ILE A 6 14.61 -7.32 -34.41
C ILE A 6 13.22 -6.85 -34.82
N VAL A 7 12.65 -5.93 -34.05
CA VAL A 7 11.33 -5.35 -34.31
C VAL A 7 11.50 -3.96 -34.90
N SER A 8 10.79 -3.70 -35.99
CA SER A 8 10.80 -2.38 -36.64
C SER A 8 9.70 -1.49 -36.07
N VAL A 9 10.09 -0.43 -35.37
CA VAL A 9 9.18 0.54 -34.76
C VAL A 9 9.20 1.84 -35.58
N PRO A 10 8.04 2.39 -35.98
CA PRO A 10 8.00 3.62 -36.77
C PRO A 10 8.54 4.82 -35.97
N ASP A 11 9.44 5.60 -36.56
CA ASP A 11 9.95 6.84 -35.96
C ASP A 11 8.82 7.89 -35.95
N ASN A 12 8.22 8.08 -34.78
CA ASN A 12 6.90 8.67 -34.67
C ASN A 12 6.96 10.20 -34.65
N ARG A 13 7.24 10.83 -35.80
CA ARG A 13 6.85 12.23 -36.06
C ARG A 13 5.70 12.37 -37.08
N ALA A 14 5.41 11.34 -37.86
CA ALA A 14 4.30 11.34 -38.82
C ALA A 14 3.54 10.02 -38.81
N ARG A 15 2.55 9.91 -37.90
CA ARG A 15 1.53 8.85 -37.94
C ARG A 15 0.74 8.98 -39.25
N LYS A 16 1.13 8.24 -40.32
CA LYS A 16 0.34 7.83 -41.52
C LYS A 16 1.10 7.79 -42.87
N HIS A 17 2.44 7.83 -42.94
CA HIS A 17 3.11 7.58 -44.22
C HIS A 17 3.79 6.20 -44.26
N PRO A 18 3.42 5.29 -45.19
CA PRO A 18 4.00 3.95 -45.28
C PRO A 18 5.47 3.91 -45.72
N ARG A 19 6.07 5.08 -46.02
CA ARG A 19 7.50 5.28 -46.32
C ARG A 19 8.24 5.99 -45.17
N GLY A 20 7.69 6.00 -43.97
CA GLY A 20 8.36 6.59 -42.82
C GLY A 20 9.60 5.78 -42.43
N ASP A 21 10.63 6.49 -41.97
CA ASP A 21 11.83 5.84 -41.43
C ASP A 21 11.45 4.98 -40.23
N THR A 22 11.98 3.76 -40.21
CA THR A 22 11.71 2.78 -39.15
C THR A 22 12.97 2.52 -38.37
N ILE A 23 12.86 2.53 -37.04
CA ILE A 23 13.95 2.22 -36.13
C ILE A 23 13.86 0.73 -35.81
N GLN A 24 14.95 0.02 -36.08
CA GLN A 24 15.07 -1.38 -35.70
C GLN A 24 15.51 -1.46 -34.24
N ILE A 25 14.73 -2.17 -33.42
CA ILE A 25 15.00 -2.40 -32.00
C ILE A 25 15.19 -3.90 -31.80
N ASP A 26 16.33 -4.29 -31.23
CA ASP A 26 16.56 -5.66 -30.76
C ASP A 26 15.93 -5.81 -29.37
N THR A 27 15.04 -6.80 -29.20
CA THR A 27 14.38 -7.07 -27.93
C THR A 27 15.13 -8.04 -27.01
N LYS A 28 16.34 -8.50 -27.39
CA LYS A 28 17.11 -9.51 -26.64
C LYS A 28 17.39 -9.12 -25.17
N ASP A 29 17.76 -7.88 -24.92
CA ASP A 29 18.16 -7.40 -23.59
C ASP A 29 17.06 -6.55 -22.91
N ILE A 30 15.81 -6.65 -23.38
CA ILE A 30 14.67 -5.98 -22.78
C ILE A 30 14.04 -6.89 -21.71
N LEU A 31 14.02 -6.43 -20.46
CA LEU A 31 13.30 -7.13 -19.39
C LEU A 31 11.79 -6.94 -19.54
N PHE A 32 11.08 -8.05 -19.71
CA PHE A 32 9.62 -8.06 -19.74
C PHE A 32 9.08 -8.49 -18.38
N ILE A 33 8.30 -7.61 -17.75
CA ILE A 33 7.54 -7.91 -16.53
C ILE A 33 6.07 -7.89 -16.89
N CYS A 34 5.42 -9.06 -16.81
CA CYS A 34 3.98 -9.19 -17.02
C CYS A 34 3.32 -9.48 -15.68
N GLY A 35 2.33 -8.68 -15.32
CA GLY A 35 1.56 -8.83 -14.08
C GLY A 35 0.08 -8.65 -14.34
N GLY A 36 -0.75 -9.34 -13.57
CA GLY A 36 -2.21 -9.31 -13.69
C GLY A 36 -2.88 -9.88 -12.44
N ALA A 37 -4.17 -9.61 -12.31
CA ALA A 37 -5.01 -10.22 -11.27
C ALA A 37 -5.72 -11.44 -11.85
N PHE A 38 -5.33 -12.64 -11.39
CA PHE A 38 -5.89 -13.91 -11.85
C PHE A 38 -6.98 -14.38 -10.88
N VAL A 39 -8.21 -13.90 -11.07
CA VAL A 39 -9.34 -14.22 -10.19
C VAL A 39 -9.77 -15.68 -10.40
N GLY A 40 -9.77 -16.49 -9.34
CA GLY A 40 -10.19 -17.88 -9.41
C GLY A 40 -9.06 -18.85 -9.76
N LEU A 41 -7.83 -18.38 -9.96
CA LEU A 41 -6.66 -19.24 -10.13
C LEU A 41 -6.42 -20.11 -8.88
N GLU A 42 -6.76 -19.60 -7.70
CA GLU A 42 -6.73 -20.34 -6.45
C GLU A 42 -7.59 -21.62 -6.49
N LYS A 43 -8.67 -21.64 -7.29
CA LYS A 43 -9.51 -22.83 -7.46
C LYS A 43 -8.79 -23.89 -8.28
N THR A 44 -8.17 -23.49 -9.40
CA THR A 44 -7.37 -24.39 -10.25
C THR A 44 -6.22 -25.02 -9.46
N ILE A 45 -5.48 -24.19 -8.71
CA ILE A 45 -4.40 -24.65 -7.81
C ILE A 45 -4.95 -25.61 -6.76
N SER A 46 -6.09 -25.26 -6.15
CA SER A 46 -6.74 -26.09 -5.14
C SER A 46 -7.20 -27.42 -5.71
N GLU A 47 -7.74 -27.47 -6.93
CA GLU A 47 -8.16 -28.70 -7.60
C GLU A 47 -6.96 -29.62 -7.88
N ARG A 48 -5.84 -29.07 -8.34
CA ARG A 48 -4.58 -29.82 -8.49
C ARG A 48 -4.05 -30.35 -7.16
N ARG A 49 -4.12 -29.54 -6.09
CA ARG A 49 -3.72 -29.94 -4.72
C ARG A 49 -4.69 -30.94 -4.09
N GLN A 50 -5.96 -30.88 -4.46
CA GLN A 50 -7.02 -31.79 -4.04
C GLN A 50 -7.10 -32.96 -5.00
N ASP A 51 -6.02 -33.75 -5.03
CA ASP A 51 -6.06 -35.05 -5.68
C ASP A 51 -7.20 -35.87 -5.06
N SER A 52 -8.16 -36.24 -5.90
CA SER A 52 -9.48 -36.70 -5.48
C SER A 52 -9.39 -38.02 -4.73
N SER A 53 -9.50 -37.94 -3.40
CA SER A 53 -9.71 -39.07 -2.50
C SER A 53 -11.16 -39.61 -2.66
N ILE A 54 -11.48 -40.21 -3.81
CA ILE A 54 -12.67 -41.06 -3.96
C ILE A 54 -12.22 -42.51 -3.81
N GLY A 55 -12.48 -43.07 -2.62
CA GLY A 55 -12.18 -44.45 -2.27
C GLY A 55 -12.50 -44.72 -0.80
N PHE A 56 -13.12 -45.87 -0.51
CA PHE A 56 -13.40 -46.32 0.86
C PHE A 56 -12.06 -46.49 1.62
N GLY A 57 -11.61 -45.44 2.32
CA GLY A 57 -10.35 -45.43 3.07
C GLY A 57 -9.40 -44.26 2.75
N ALA A 58 -9.73 -43.41 1.78
CA ALA A 58 -8.92 -42.22 1.51
C ALA A 58 -9.24 -41.11 2.54
N PRO A 59 -8.23 -40.38 3.06
CA PRO A 59 -8.43 -39.41 4.14
C PRO A 59 -9.27 -38.24 3.62
N VAL A 60 -10.54 -38.22 3.99
CA VAL A 60 -11.46 -37.12 3.72
C VAL A 60 -10.96 -35.88 4.46
N ARG A 61 -10.20 -35.02 3.77
CA ARG A 61 -9.77 -33.73 4.33
C ARG A 61 -10.94 -32.76 4.24
N THR A 62 -11.63 -32.59 5.36
CA THR A 62 -12.90 -31.84 5.52
C THR A 62 -12.81 -30.32 5.36
N ASN A 63 -11.69 -29.73 4.96
CA ASN A 63 -11.44 -28.31 5.25
C ASN A 63 -11.43 -27.33 4.05
N MET A 64 -12.11 -27.61 2.94
CA MET A 64 -12.26 -26.58 1.88
C MET A 64 -13.60 -26.59 1.12
N ARG A 65 -14.55 -27.48 1.44
CA ARG A 65 -15.89 -27.48 0.81
C ARG A 65 -16.97 -26.77 1.64
N VAL A 66 -16.68 -26.32 2.85
CA VAL A 66 -17.67 -25.70 3.74
C VAL A 66 -17.09 -24.45 4.39
N GLY A 67 -17.49 -23.27 3.90
CA GLY A 67 -17.08 -21.96 4.41
C GLY A 67 -16.44 -21.12 3.30
N GLY A 68 -16.94 -19.90 3.08
CA GLY A 68 -16.65 -19.10 1.88
C GLY A 68 -15.18 -18.99 1.52
N LEU A 69 -14.91 -19.10 0.22
CA LEU A 69 -13.65 -18.74 -0.44
C LEU A 69 -13.42 -17.21 -0.30
N THR A 70 -13.16 -16.73 0.91
CA THR A 70 -13.11 -15.30 1.22
C THR A 70 -11.97 -14.90 2.16
N ASP A 71 -11.11 -15.84 2.57
CA ASP A 71 -9.95 -15.48 3.38
C ASP A 71 -8.75 -15.20 2.47
N ALA A 72 -8.34 -13.93 2.43
CA ALA A 72 -7.21 -13.44 1.64
C ALA A 72 -5.88 -14.11 2.02
N VAL A 73 -5.78 -14.61 3.26
CA VAL A 73 -4.61 -15.35 3.75
C VAL A 73 -4.53 -16.73 3.10
N VAL A 74 -5.67 -17.42 2.95
CA VAL A 74 -5.71 -18.76 2.34
C VAL A 74 -5.43 -18.67 0.84
N THR A 75 -5.95 -17.65 0.16
CA THR A 75 -5.68 -17.46 -1.27
C THR A 75 -4.21 -17.13 -1.54
N SER A 76 -3.59 -16.29 -0.71
CA SER A 76 -2.17 -15.95 -0.86
C SER A 76 -1.25 -17.17 -0.68
N SER A 77 -1.50 -18.03 0.32
CA SER A 77 -0.73 -19.27 0.49
C SER A 77 -0.87 -20.25 -0.68
N LEU A 78 -2.05 -20.32 -1.32
CA LEU A 78 -2.23 -21.17 -2.50
C LEU A 78 -1.44 -20.62 -3.71
N LEU A 79 -1.46 -19.30 -3.91
CA LEU A 79 -0.76 -18.63 -5.01
C LEU A 79 0.77 -18.74 -4.92
N GLU A 80 1.36 -18.89 -3.72
CA GLU A 80 2.80 -19.19 -3.55
C GLU A 80 3.22 -20.52 -4.19
N SER A 81 2.27 -21.45 -4.38
CA SER A 81 2.53 -22.75 -4.99
C SER A 81 2.08 -22.86 -6.45
N VAL A 82 1.90 -21.73 -7.13
CA VAL A 82 1.50 -21.71 -8.54
C VAL A 82 2.56 -22.35 -9.43
N GLU A 83 2.13 -23.18 -10.38
CA GLU A 83 2.99 -23.75 -11.43
C GLU A 83 2.50 -23.31 -12.82
N SER A 84 3.33 -23.51 -13.84
CA SER A 84 3.00 -23.19 -15.24
C SER A 84 1.77 -23.93 -15.76
N ASP A 85 1.52 -25.13 -15.24
CA ASP A 85 0.39 -25.96 -15.65
C ASP A 85 -0.93 -25.36 -15.15
N ASP A 86 -0.97 -24.76 -13.97
CA ASP A 86 -2.17 -24.07 -13.46
C ASP A 86 -2.56 -22.89 -14.34
N LEU A 87 -1.57 -22.14 -14.83
CA LEU A 87 -1.77 -21.02 -15.74
C LEU A 87 -2.32 -21.47 -17.09
N THR A 88 -1.88 -22.64 -17.56
CA THR A 88 -2.39 -23.26 -18.78
C THR A 88 -3.84 -23.73 -18.59
N SER A 89 -4.14 -24.42 -17.48
CA SER A 89 -5.49 -24.84 -17.12
C SER A 89 -6.44 -23.66 -16.88
N TYR A 90 -5.91 -22.51 -16.44
CA TYR A 90 -6.66 -21.27 -16.30
C TYR A 90 -7.02 -20.64 -17.66
N GLY A 91 -6.34 -21.01 -18.74
CA GLY A 91 -6.65 -20.59 -20.11
C GLY A 91 -5.55 -19.78 -20.80
N LEU A 92 -4.35 -19.68 -20.21
CA LEU A 92 -3.19 -19.13 -20.91
C LEU A 92 -2.61 -20.15 -21.89
N ILE A 93 -2.06 -19.64 -22.99
CA ILE A 93 -1.43 -20.45 -24.03
C ILE A 93 -0.08 -20.96 -23.50
N PRO A 94 0.23 -22.28 -23.57
CA PRO A 94 1.49 -22.84 -23.07
C PRO A 94 2.73 -22.17 -23.63
N GLU A 95 2.73 -21.83 -24.92
CA GLU A 95 3.84 -21.15 -25.60
C GLU A 95 4.10 -19.76 -25.03
N PHE A 96 3.06 -19.10 -24.52
CA PHE A 96 3.18 -17.79 -23.86
C PHE A 96 3.73 -17.95 -22.45
N VAL A 97 3.17 -18.86 -21.64
CA VAL A 97 3.64 -19.13 -20.26
C VAL A 97 5.09 -19.61 -20.26
N GLY A 98 5.49 -20.42 -21.24
CA GLY A 98 6.86 -20.90 -21.40
C GLY A 98 7.91 -19.80 -21.66
N ARG A 99 7.50 -18.58 -22.05
CA ARG A 99 8.41 -17.42 -22.16
C ARG A 99 8.68 -16.73 -20.83
N PHE A 100 7.92 -17.06 -19.78
CA PHE A 100 8.04 -16.48 -18.45
C PHE A 100 8.42 -17.56 -17.43
N PRO A 101 9.71 -17.93 -17.34
CA PRO A 101 10.17 -18.98 -16.43
C PRO A 101 10.12 -18.57 -14.95
N VAL A 102 10.02 -17.26 -14.67
CA VAL A 102 9.96 -16.72 -13.31
C VAL A 102 8.53 -16.33 -12.99
N LEU A 103 7.93 -17.05 -12.05
CA LEU A 103 6.61 -16.74 -11.49
C LEU A 103 6.78 -16.13 -10.10
N VAL A 104 6.09 -15.03 -9.84
CA VAL A 104 6.07 -14.36 -8.54
C VAL A 104 4.61 -14.10 -8.16
N SER A 105 4.19 -14.63 -7.02
CA SER A 105 2.91 -14.31 -6.41
C SER A 105 3.06 -13.16 -5.43
N LEU A 106 2.00 -12.37 -5.27
CA LEU A 106 1.94 -11.29 -4.29
C LEU A 106 0.93 -11.67 -3.20
N SER A 107 1.30 -11.45 -1.95
CA SER A 107 0.43 -11.67 -0.80
C SER A 107 -0.61 -10.55 -0.68
N SER A 108 -1.73 -10.84 -0.02
CA SER A 108 -2.68 -9.82 0.39
C SER A 108 -2.07 -8.87 1.42
N LEU A 109 -2.49 -7.60 1.39
CA LEU A 109 -2.03 -6.59 2.32
C LEU A 109 -2.72 -6.72 3.69
N ASP A 110 -1.93 -6.68 4.76
CA ASP A 110 -2.43 -6.60 6.13
C ASP A 110 -2.72 -5.15 6.56
N VAL A 111 -3.43 -4.96 7.68
CA VAL A 111 -3.76 -3.66 8.28
C VAL A 111 -2.50 -2.83 8.47
N ASP A 112 -1.45 -3.41 9.07
CA ASP A 112 -0.20 -2.71 9.35
C ASP A 112 0.51 -2.28 8.05
N GLN A 113 0.47 -3.14 7.02
CA GLN A 113 1.03 -2.82 5.70
C GLN A 113 0.25 -1.70 5.00
N LEU A 114 -1.08 -1.65 5.15
CA LEU A 114 -1.88 -0.54 4.63
C LEU A 114 -1.57 0.77 5.34
N VAL A 115 -1.35 0.75 6.66
CA VAL A 115 -0.88 1.93 7.41
C VAL A 115 0.50 2.38 6.93
N GLN A 116 1.39 1.43 6.62
CA GLN A 116 2.69 1.71 6.03
C GLN A 116 2.55 2.41 4.67
N VAL A 117 1.67 1.92 3.79
CA VAL A 117 1.36 2.54 2.48
C VAL A 117 0.81 3.96 2.63
N LEU A 118 0.04 4.24 3.70
CA LEU A 118 -0.50 5.57 3.97
C LEU A 118 0.56 6.59 4.41
N THR A 119 1.68 6.14 5.00
CA THR A 119 2.60 7.02 5.75
C THR A 119 4.03 7.05 5.23
N GLU A 120 4.61 5.90 4.88
CA GLU A 120 6.03 5.77 4.57
C GLU A 120 6.43 6.17 3.15
N PRO A 121 5.75 5.75 2.07
CA PRO A 121 6.27 5.96 0.73
C PRO A 121 6.44 7.45 0.41
N LYS A 122 7.33 7.76 -0.55
CA LYS A 122 7.57 9.15 -0.97
C LYS A 122 6.27 9.85 -1.39
N ASN A 123 5.42 9.11 -2.09
CA ASN A 123 4.12 9.57 -2.58
C ASN A 123 2.95 9.06 -1.72
N ALA A 124 3.13 8.91 -0.41
CA ALA A 124 2.08 8.43 0.49
C ALA A 124 0.87 9.39 0.53
N LEU A 125 -0.35 8.84 0.63
CA LEU A 125 -1.58 9.63 0.61
C LEU A 125 -1.62 10.68 1.73
N CYS A 126 -1.19 10.34 2.94
CA CYS A 126 -1.15 11.31 4.04
C CYS A 126 -0.19 12.48 3.75
N LYS A 127 0.93 12.24 3.05
CA LYS A 127 1.87 13.31 2.65
C LYS A 127 1.27 14.20 1.57
N GLN A 128 0.59 13.61 0.59
CA GLN A 128 -0.11 14.34 -0.47
C GLN A 128 -1.17 15.28 0.12
N TYR A 129 -2.04 14.78 1.00
CA TYR A 129 -3.06 15.63 1.63
C TYR A 129 -2.45 16.67 2.57
N LYS A 130 -1.41 16.33 3.35
CA LYS A 130 -0.71 17.33 4.17
C LYS A 130 -0.17 18.49 3.33
N GLN A 131 0.45 18.19 2.18
CA GLN A 131 0.93 19.24 1.28
C GLN A 131 -0.21 20.06 0.68
N MET A 132 -1.32 19.42 0.28
CA MET A 132 -2.48 20.09 -0.28
C MET A 132 -3.13 21.09 0.71
N PHE A 133 -3.29 20.70 1.98
CA PHE A 133 -3.81 21.62 3.01
C PHE A 133 -2.79 22.72 3.36
N ASN A 134 -1.49 22.42 3.30
CA ASN A 134 -0.43 23.41 3.55
C ASN A 134 -0.42 24.54 2.51
N LEU A 135 -0.91 24.32 1.28
CA LEU A 135 -1.09 25.39 0.29
C LEU A 135 -2.08 26.47 0.75
N ASN A 136 -3.01 26.12 1.64
CA ASN A 136 -3.95 27.05 2.28
C ASN A 136 -3.49 27.47 3.69
N ASN A 137 -2.22 27.23 4.05
CA ASN A 137 -1.67 27.45 5.39
C ASN A 137 -2.37 26.67 6.52
N VAL A 138 -3.03 25.56 6.20
CA VAL A 138 -3.71 24.70 7.18
C VAL A 138 -2.86 23.47 7.49
N LYS A 139 -2.69 23.14 8.77
CA LYS A 139 -1.98 21.93 9.20
C LYS A 139 -2.95 20.74 9.31
N LEU A 140 -2.71 19.69 8.53
CA LEU A 140 -3.46 18.43 8.62
C LEU A 140 -2.72 17.40 9.51
N GLN A 141 -3.40 16.89 10.54
CA GLN A 141 -2.88 15.85 11.43
C GLN A 141 -3.77 14.61 11.43
N PHE A 142 -3.13 13.44 11.42
CA PHE A 142 -3.80 12.15 11.51
C PHE A 142 -3.36 11.47 12.81
N THR A 143 -4.32 10.97 13.59
CA THR A 143 -4.02 10.11 14.73
C THR A 143 -3.67 8.69 14.25
N LYS A 144 -2.87 7.96 15.03
CA LYS A 144 -2.49 6.57 14.69
C LYS A 144 -3.71 5.65 14.63
N ASN A 145 -4.67 5.83 15.54
CA ASN A 145 -5.92 5.06 15.56
C ASN A 145 -6.76 5.29 14.31
N ALA A 146 -6.88 6.55 13.85
CA ALA A 146 -7.59 6.87 12.62
C ALA A 146 -6.99 6.15 11.39
N LEU A 147 -5.65 6.13 11.28
CA LEU A 147 -4.98 5.44 10.17
C LEU A 147 -5.25 3.94 10.18
N ARG A 148 -5.26 3.32 11.36
CA ARG A 148 -5.58 1.90 11.53
C ARG A 148 -7.03 1.61 11.14
N LEU A 149 -7.98 2.42 11.59
CA LEU A 149 -9.40 2.27 11.23
C LEU A 149 -9.64 2.46 9.73
N ILE A 150 -8.94 3.40 9.09
CA ILE A 150 -9.00 3.58 7.63
C ILE A 150 -8.52 2.32 6.91
N ALA A 151 -7.43 1.71 7.38
CA ALA A 151 -6.91 0.46 6.83
C ALA A 151 -7.88 -0.72 7.02
N GLU A 152 -8.44 -0.89 8.22
CA GLU A 152 -9.46 -1.91 8.51
C GLU A 152 -10.70 -1.75 7.62
N LYS A 153 -11.17 -0.51 7.42
CA LYS A 153 -12.31 -0.19 6.53
C LYS A 153 -12.00 -0.50 5.06
N ALA A 154 -10.76 -0.35 4.62
CA ALA A 154 -10.33 -0.69 3.26
C ALA A 154 -10.31 -2.21 3.01
N ILE A 155 -9.89 -2.99 4.03
CA ILE A 155 -9.93 -4.46 4.01
C ILE A 155 -11.38 -4.95 4.01
N ALA A 156 -12.24 -4.42 4.88
CA ALA A 156 -13.65 -4.80 4.93
C ALA A 156 -14.38 -4.58 3.60
N LYS A 157 -13.96 -3.56 2.83
CA LYS A 157 -14.50 -3.28 1.48
C LYS A 157 -13.87 -4.10 0.36
N ASN A 158 -12.91 -4.99 0.62
CA ASN A 158 -12.16 -5.76 -0.37
C ASN A 158 -11.53 -4.90 -1.48
N THR A 159 -11.13 -3.67 -1.13
CA THR A 159 -10.55 -2.70 -2.10
C THR A 159 -9.04 -2.57 -1.98
N GLY A 160 -8.45 -3.05 -0.88
CA GLY A 160 -7.02 -2.95 -0.60
C GLY A 160 -6.51 -1.50 -0.64
N ALA A 161 -5.24 -1.32 -1.03
CA ALA A 161 -4.61 0.00 -1.09
C ALA A 161 -5.31 0.98 -2.05
N ARG A 162 -6.00 0.47 -3.08
CA ARG A 162 -6.72 1.30 -4.06
C ARG A 162 -7.91 2.03 -3.43
N GLY A 163 -8.56 1.43 -2.43
CA GLY A 163 -9.70 2.03 -1.74
C GLY A 163 -9.35 3.10 -0.72
N LEU A 164 -8.09 3.13 -0.24
CA LEU A 164 -7.64 4.06 0.80
C LEU A 164 -7.89 5.53 0.42
N ARG A 165 -7.65 5.88 -0.85
CA ARG A 165 -7.89 7.23 -1.35
C ARG A 165 -9.36 7.63 -1.26
N SER A 166 -10.26 6.76 -1.70
CA SER A 166 -11.71 7.04 -1.66
C SER A 166 -12.22 7.19 -0.22
N ILE A 167 -11.69 6.39 0.71
CA ILE A 167 -12.03 6.50 2.14
C ILE A 167 -11.54 7.84 2.70
N LEU A 168 -10.28 8.20 2.43
CA LEU A 168 -9.71 9.49 2.85
C LEU A 168 -10.46 10.68 2.26
N GLU A 169 -10.78 10.65 0.97
CA GLU A 169 -11.56 11.72 0.32
C GLU A 169 -12.92 11.87 0.99
N SER A 170 -13.62 10.77 1.27
CA SER A 170 -14.92 10.82 1.96
C SER A 170 -14.83 11.49 3.34
N ILE A 171 -13.76 11.24 4.11
CA ILE A 171 -13.58 11.83 5.46
C ILE A 171 -13.18 13.31 5.36
N LEU A 172 -12.36 13.65 4.37
CA LEU A 172 -11.80 15.00 4.20
C LEU A 172 -12.68 15.92 3.35
N THR A 173 -13.75 15.44 2.72
CA THR A 173 -14.58 16.21 1.78
C THR A 173 -15.10 17.50 2.41
N GLU A 174 -15.62 17.44 3.63
CA GLU A 174 -16.14 18.60 4.35
C GLU A 174 -15.03 19.62 4.67
N ALA A 175 -13.90 19.14 5.20
CA ALA A 175 -12.73 19.99 5.46
C ALA A 175 -12.14 20.60 4.19
N MET A 176 -12.15 19.88 3.06
CA MET A 176 -11.70 20.42 1.77
C MET A 176 -12.64 21.50 1.22
N PHE A 177 -13.92 21.49 1.60
CA PHE A 177 -14.88 22.51 1.22
C PHE A 177 -14.77 23.75 2.11
N GLU A 178 -14.61 23.57 3.43
CA GLU A 178 -14.53 24.68 4.38
C GLU A 178 -13.22 25.47 4.29
N VAL A 179 -12.07 24.80 4.11
CA VAL A 179 -10.74 25.44 4.08
C VAL A 179 -10.60 26.55 3.02
N PRO A 180 -10.98 26.37 1.74
CA PRO A 180 -10.95 27.45 0.77
C PRO A 180 -12.12 28.44 0.91
N GLY A 181 -13.19 28.05 1.63
CA GLY A 181 -14.41 28.84 1.81
C GLY A 181 -14.31 29.92 2.89
N SER A 182 -13.29 29.91 3.75
CA SER A 182 -13.08 30.92 4.78
C SER A 182 -12.80 32.29 4.15
N LYS A 183 -13.78 33.19 4.20
CA LYS A 183 -13.66 34.56 3.68
C LYS A 183 -12.67 35.37 4.51
N PRO A 184 -12.04 36.41 3.94
CA PRO A 184 -11.24 37.37 4.72
C PRO A 184 -12.15 38.08 5.72
N GLY A 185 -12.13 37.63 6.99
CA GLY A 185 -12.98 38.14 8.07
C GLY A 185 -13.56 37.08 9.02
N GLU A 186 -13.50 35.79 8.68
CA GLU A 186 -13.86 34.67 9.58
C GLU A 186 -12.60 34.09 10.25
N GLU A 187 -12.78 33.44 11.41
CA GLU A 187 -11.71 32.75 12.15
C GLU A 187 -10.95 31.82 11.22
N SER A 188 -9.64 32.06 11.08
CA SER A 188 -8.79 31.26 10.20
C SER A 188 -8.71 29.83 10.73
N ILE A 189 -8.98 28.87 9.84
CA ILE A 189 -8.79 27.45 10.14
C ILE A 189 -7.29 27.20 10.20
N GLU A 190 -6.76 26.82 11.36
CA GLU A 190 -5.32 26.58 11.52
C GLU A 190 -4.98 25.10 11.42
N VAL A 191 -5.86 24.23 11.94
CA VAL A 191 -5.58 22.79 12.07
C VAL A 191 -6.81 21.96 11.72
N VAL A 192 -6.61 20.91 10.93
CA VAL A 192 -7.58 19.85 10.69
C VAL A 192 -7.06 18.57 11.33
N LEU A 193 -7.86 17.99 12.22
CA LEU A 193 -7.53 16.76 12.94
C LEU A 193 -8.44 15.62 12.47
N VAL A 194 -7.81 14.51 12.06
CA VAL A 194 -8.49 13.25 11.77
C VAL A 194 -8.25 12.27 12.91
N ASP A 195 -9.29 12.07 13.71
CA ASP A 195 -9.34 11.12 14.82
C ASP A 195 -10.17 9.87 14.47
N GLU A 196 -10.30 8.97 15.44
CA GLU A 196 -11.07 7.73 15.28
C GLU A 196 -12.57 7.98 15.06
N GLU A 197 -13.12 9.02 15.69
CA GLU A 197 -14.52 9.43 15.52
C GLU A 197 -14.81 9.92 14.10
N ALA A 198 -13.87 10.66 13.49
CA ALA A 198 -13.97 11.14 12.12
C ALA A 198 -14.10 10.00 11.09
N VAL A 199 -13.49 8.84 11.36
CA VAL A 199 -13.52 7.66 10.48
C VAL A 199 -14.79 6.83 10.69
N GLY A 200 -15.21 6.72 11.94
CA GLY A 200 -16.28 5.81 12.38
C GLY A 200 -15.87 4.33 12.29
N THR A 201 -16.67 3.47 12.92
CA THR A 201 -16.50 2.01 12.81
C THR A 201 -16.98 1.48 11.44
N ALA A 202 -16.82 0.18 11.19
CA ALA A 202 -17.20 -0.45 9.92
C ALA A 202 -18.66 -0.17 9.51
N ASP A 203 -19.58 -0.05 10.48
CA ASP A 203 -21.02 0.11 10.27
C ASP A 203 -21.54 1.54 10.53
N THR A 204 -20.70 2.46 11.01
CA THR A 204 -21.09 3.85 11.28
C THR A 204 -20.42 4.84 10.33
N ILE A 205 -21.20 5.83 9.89
CA ILE A 205 -20.68 6.97 9.14
C ILE A 205 -19.97 7.86 10.17
N GLY A 206 -18.66 8.03 10.03
CA GLY A 206 -17.88 8.93 10.88
C GLY A 206 -18.33 10.39 10.70
N CYS A 207 -18.05 11.23 11.69
CA CYS A 207 -18.50 12.61 11.74
C CYS A 207 -17.65 13.59 10.91
N GLY A 208 -16.76 13.11 10.04
CA GLY A 208 -15.89 13.95 9.23
C GLY A 208 -14.69 14.50 10.02
N ALA A 209 -13.71 15.06 9.31
CA ALA A 209 -12.51 15.60 9.96
C ALA A 209 -12.83 16.82 10.84
N LYS A 210 -12.30 16.85 12.07
CA LYS A 210 -12.52 17.96 13.01
C LYS A 210 -11.70 19.18 12.59
N ILE A 211 -12.36 20.32 12.46
CA ILE A 211 -11.77 21.59 12.04
C ILE A 211 -11.59 22.47 13.28
N LEU A 212 -10.35 22.86 13.57
CA LEU A 212 -10.00 23.72 14.70
C LEU A 212 -9.72 25.14 14.20
N ARG A 213 -10.49 26.10 14.71
CA ARG A 213 -10.40 27.54 14.41
C ARG A 213 -9.74 28.28 15.59
N GLY A 214 -8.83 29.21 15.33
CA GLY A 214 -8.15 30.01 16.38
C GLY A 214 -9.02 31.19 16.83
N SER A 215 -9.24 31.45 18.13
CA SER A 215 -8.21 31.92 19.07
C SER A 215 -8.24 31.32 20.50
N SER A 216 -8.95 30.20 20.72
CA SER A 216 -9.08 29.57 22.06
C SER A 216 -9.13 28.03 22.00
N GLY A 217 -8.15 27.40 21.36
CA GLY A 217 -8.10 25.93 21.22
C GLY A 217 -6.76 25.27 21.51
N LEU A 218 -5.74 26.03 21.92
CA LEU A 218 -4.38 25.52 22.14
C LEU A 218 -4.14 24.89 23.52
N GLU A 219 -5.14 24.84 24.41
CA GLU A 219 -4.97 24.29 25.77
C GLU A 219 -5.37 22.81 25.95
N ASN A 220 -5.99 22.15 24.97
CA ASN A 220 -6.45 20.76 25.14
C ASN A 220 -5.64 19.71 24.37
N ILE A 221 -4.33 19.93 24.19
CA ILE A 221 -3.42 18.86 23.81
C ILE A 221 -2.21 18.88 24.75
N SER A 222 -2.45 18.48 26.00
CA SER A 222 -1.39 17.94 26.84
C SER A 222 -1.41 16.40 26.75
N PRO A 223 -0.26 15.75 26.53
CA PRO A 223 -0.11 14.33 26.72
C PRO A 223 0.32 14.09 28.17
N THR A 224 -0.61 13.81 29.06
CA THR A 224 -0.28 13.39 30.43
C THR A 224 -1.43 12.59 31.01
N THR A 225 -1.30 11.54 31.82
CA THR A 225 -0.23 10.74 32.47
C THR A 225 -1.07 9.88 33.46
N GLY A 226 -0.78 8.66 33.89
CA GLY A 226 0.45 7.94 34.18
C GLY A 226 0.07 6.55 34.73
N SER A 227 0.93 5.56 34.56
CA SER A 227 2.05 5.25 35.47
C SER A 227 1.60 4.41 36.66
N SER A 228 2.01 3.15 36.67
CA SER A 228 2.31 2.44 37.92
C SER A 228 3.81 2.20 37.94
N MET A 229 4.46 2.84 38.91
CA MET A 229 5.86 2.66 39.27
C MET A 229 6.04 1.29 39.93
N THR A 230 7.19 0.67 39.70
CA THR A 230 7.90 -0.02 40.79
C THR A 230 9.36 0.36 40.71
N MET A 231 9.88 0.81 41.85
CA MET A 231 11.22 1.31 42.07
C MET A 231 12.26 0.19 41.97
N GLU A 232 13.45 0.53 41.49
CA GLU A 232 14.71 0.18 42.17
C GLU A 232 15.80 1.19 41.80
N LYS A 233 16.71 1.42 42.75
CA LYS A 233 17.60 2.59 42.88
C LYS A 233 19.04 2.11 43.00
N LYS A 234 19.98 2.96 42.53
CA LYS A 234 21.46 2.98 42.73
C LYS A 234 22.27 2.02 41.84
N GLU A 235 23.46 2.35 41.35
CA GLU A 235 24.45 3.38 41.73
C GLU A 235 25.37 3.67 40.52
N ALA A 236 25.99 4.85 40.50
CA ALA A 236 26.96 5.30 39.52
C ALA A 236 28.38 4.84 39.86
N THR A 237 29.22 4.60 38.83
CA THR A 237 30.66 4.90 38.90
C THR A 237 31.16 5.38 37.55
N LYS A 238 32.11 6.31 37.63
CA LYS A 238 32.72 7.17 36.61
C LYS A 238 34.12 6.60 36.27
N GLU A 239 34.76 7.19 35.24
CA GLU A 239 36.18 7.01 34.82
C GLU A 239 36.36 5.91 33.75
N ASP A 240 36.97 6.13 32.57
CA ASP A 240 38.03 7.07 32.18
C ASP A 240 37.95 7.60 30.74
N LEU A 241 38.61 8.74 30.54
CA LEU A 241 39.02 9.37 29.28
C LEU A 241 40.29 8.71 28.73
N ASP A 242 40.44 8.72 27.39
CA ASP A 242 41.61 9.17 26.62
C ASP A 242 41.28 8.94 25.14
N SER A 243 40.97 9.99 24.36
CA SER A 243 41.90 10.82 23.57
C SER A 243 42.84 10.03 22.66
N GLU A 244 42.58 10.07 21.35
CA GLU A 244 43.55 10.62 20.40
C GLU A 244 42.87 10.96 19.07
N SER A 245 43.11 12.21 18.68
CA SER A 245 42.79 12.85 17.40
C SER A 245 43.93 12.65 16.41
N GLU A 246 43.63 12.52 15.11
CA GLU A 246 44.26 13.32 14.04
C GLU A 246 43.55 13.08 12.68
N ASP A 247 43.11 14.20 12.06
CA ASP A 247 42.58 14.37 10.70
C ASP A 247 43.74 14.42 9.65
N PRO A 248 43.57 14.95 8.42
CA PRO A 248 42.79 14.50 7.26
C PRO A 248 43.65 14.43 5.96
N ALA A 249 43.18 13.84 4.87
CA ALA A 249 43.40 14.30 3.48
C ALA A 249 43.00 13.22 2.45
N GLY A 250 42.29 13.62 1.40
CA GLY A 250 42.03 12.74 0.26
C GLY A 250 40.98 13.27 -0.69
N ALA A 251 41.18 14.47 -1.21
CA ALA A 251 40.53 14.90 -2.44
C ALA A 251 41.02 14.02 -3.60
N LEU A 252 40.11 13.51 -4.43
CA LEU A 252 40.41 13.24 -5.84
C LEU A 252 39.10 13.11 -6.63
N SER A 253 38.93 14.10 -7.50
CA SER A 253 38.10 14.12 -8.69
C SER A 253 38.44 12.98 -9.66
N LEU A 254 37.40 12.35 -10.21
CA LEU A 254 37.20 12.07 -11.65
C LEU A 254 35.74 11.69 -11.88
#